data_AF-A0A853XA63-F1
#
_entry.id   AF-A0A853XA63-F1
#
_cell.length_a   1.000
_cell.length_b   1.000
_cell.length_c   1.000
_cell.angle_alpha   90.00
_cell.angle_beta   90.00
_cell.angle_gamma   90.00
#
_symmetry.space_group_name_H-M   'P 1'
#
loop_
_entity.id
_entity.type
_entity.pdbx_description
1 polymer ?
#
loop_
_entity_poly.entity_id
_entity_poly.type
_entity_poly.pdbx_seq_one_letter_code
_entity_poly.pdbx_strand_id
1 'polypeptide(L)'
;MLKFLFELDKNIPQKDEPRYDAYSKGFIEGDVTIHASNSVFFQKSPMKVAELGIYLGQWMEQVQHGQNVHMNYETPDREEIILSFSYEEDNQWRVSSSWQQFEVQECISTTALVESVQRYLYELNKELRALEYPVTFDQYLRGERVMQLSYKRLCDSKADTVPIEVYNESDRVGTVRGYYKNTLMRVLDFIPKVGSNIIYEIKDSKDNIRVIAKDVSRQRQRRILVTYKDNHDAEHEILVCDGKLLDANFLFTFTYKREEFVVHKTTFGMGKLLRKGYVIADWNIRLEEDMYYIEMNVYDKDYIEDQYLLLGVFHAVLYG
;
A
#
# COMPACT_ATOMS: atom_id res chain seq x y z
N MET A 1 18.81 -14.64 13.63
CA MET A 1 17.46 -14.16 13.22
C MET A 1 16.67 -13.81 14.47
N LEU A 2 15.93 -12.69 14.46
CA LEU A 2 15.04 -12.31 15.56
C LEU A 2 13.65 -12.89 15.35
N LYS A 3 12.93 -13.17 16.44
CA LYS A 3 11.51 -13.51 16.39
C LYS A 3 10.76 -12.64 17.38
N PHE A 4 9.90 -11.78 16.86
CA PHE A 4 8.99 -10.95 17.63
C PHE A 4 7.69 -11.71 17.86
N LEU A 5 7.18 -11.64 19.09
CA LEU A 5 5.90 -12.15 19.54
C LEU A 5 5.21 -11.03 20.30
N PHE A 6 3.90 -10.93 20.18
CA PHE A 6 3.11 -9.98 20.95
C PHE A 6 1.77 -10.57 21.35
N GLU A 7 1.17 -10.01 22.39
CA GLU A 7 -0.21 -10.25 22.78
C GLU A 7 -0.85 -8.90 23.15
N LEU A 8 -1.87 -8.49 22.42
CA LEU A 8 -2.55 -7.21 22.69
C LEU A 8 -3.37 -7.32 23.98
N ASP A 9 -3.33 -6.28 24.81
CA ASP A 9 -4.29 -6.16 25.91
C ASP A 9 -5.68 -5.90 25.31
N LYS A 10 -6.52 -6.93 25.32
CA LYS A 10 -7.86 -6.96 24.74
C LYS A 10 -8.95 -6.59 25.75
N ASN A 11 -8.60 -5.99 26.90
CA ASN A 11 -9.58 -5.56 27.88
C ASN A 11 -10.63 -4.65 27.22
N ILE A 12 -11.84 -5.19 27.04
CA ILE A 12 -12.98 -4.49 26.46
C ILE A 12 -13.53 -3.56 27.55
N PRO A 13 -13.49 -2.23 27.36
CA PRO A 13 -14.03 -1.29 28.33
C PRO A 13 -15.56 -1.46 28.47
N GLN A 14 -16.11 -1.01 29.60
CA GLN A 14 -17.51 -1.27 29.95
C GLN A 14 -18.48 -0.60 28.94
N LYS A 15 -19.75 -1.03 28.97
CA LYS A 15 -20.80 -0.73 27.96
C LYS A 15 -21.01 0.77 27.62
N ASP A 16 -20.47 1.68 28.43
CA ASP A 16 -20.59 3.14 28.28
C ASP A 16 -19.23 3.86 28.06
N GLU A 17 -18.15 3.11 27.88
CA GLU A 17 -16.81 3.61 27.53
C GLU A 17 -16.51 3.34 26.03
N PRO A 18 -15.74 4.19 25.34
CA PRO A 18 -15.34 3.91 23.96
C PRO A 18 -14.63 2.55 23.91
N ARG A 19 -14.95 1.73 22.91
CA ARG A 19 -14.64 0.28 22.77
C ARG A 19 -13.18 -0.16 23.03
N TYR A 20 -12.25 0.79 23.15
CA TYR A 20 -10.89 0.60 23.65
C TYR A 20 -10.46 1.85 24.44
N ASP A 21 -9.91 1.71 25.65
CA ASP A 21 -9.36 2.85 26.40
C ASP A 21 -8.07 3.43 25.77
N ALA A 22 -7.52 2.74 24.75
CA ALA A 22 -6.37 3.19 23.99
C ALA A 22 -6.57 4.61 23.41
N TYR A 23 -7.82 5.02 23.18
CA TYR A 23 -8.18 6.39 22.77
C TYR A 23 -7.94 7.43 23.87
N SER A 24 -8.06 7.06 25.15
CA SER A 24 -7.78 7.93 26.30
C SER A 24 -6.35 7.74 26.86
N LYS A 25 -5.67 6.62 26.59
CA LYS A 25 -4.32 6.30 27.08
C LYS A 25 -3.18 6.45 26.06
N GLY A 26 -3.46 6.75 24.80
CA GLY A 26 -2.47 7.18 23.81
C GLY A 26 -2.03 6.13 22.79
N PHE A 27 -1.92 4.84 23.14
CA PHE A 27 -1.67 3.71 22.21
C PHE A 27 -2.18 2.39 22.78
N ILE A 28 -2.44 1.39 21.92
CA ILE A 28 -2.78 0.02 22.38
C ILE A 28 -1.56 -0.62 23.04
N GLU A 29 -1.76 -1.14 24.25
CA GLU A 29 -0.74 -1.81 25.04
C GLU A 29 -0.86 -3.34 24.92
N GLY A 30 0.17 -4.03 25.37
CA GLY A 30 0.23 -5.48 25.37
C GLY A 30 1.60 -6.02 25.77
N ASP A 31 1.77 -7.32 25.62
CA ASP A 31 3.02 -8.01 25.89
C ASP A 31 3.86 -8.03 24.62
N VAL A 32 5.18 -7.83 24.75
CA VAL A 32 6.15 -7.99 23.65
C VAL A 32 7.26 -8.92 24.12
N THR A 33 7.54 -9.94 23.32
CA THR A 33 8.68 -10.85 23.51
C THR A 33 9.50 -10.90 22.22
N ILE A 34 10.80 -10.66 22.32
CA ILE A 34 11.77 -10.80 21.23
C ILE A 34 12.69 -11.96 21.59
N HIS A 35 12.77 -12.95 20.71
CA HIS A 35 13.79 -13.98 20.78
C HIS A 35 14.95 -13.64 19.85
N ALA A 36 16.18 -13.86 20.32
CA ALA A 36 17.35 -13.97 19.46
C ALA A 36 17.76 -15.45 19.41
N SER A 37 17.71 -16.02 18.22
CA SER A 37 17.86 -17.48 18.03
C SER A 37 16.78 -18.24 18.84
N ASN A 38 17.17 -19.09 19.80
CA ASN A 38 16.23 -19.89 20.60
C ASN A 38 15.99 -19.34 22.02
N SER A 39 16.60 -18.20 22.36
CA SER A 39 16.55 -17.64 23.72
C SER A 39 15.74 -16.35 23.74
N VAL A 40 15.06 -16.09 24.84
CA VAL A 40 14.35 -14.82 25.06
C VAL A 40 15.39 -13.72 25.21
N PHE A 41 15.51 -12.88 24.19
CA PHE A 41 16.40 -11.73 24.22
C PHE A 41 15.80 -10.64 25.10
N PHE A 42 14.51 -10.36 24.91
CA PHE A 42 13.79 -9.31 25.60
C PHE A 42 12.33 -9.71 25.81
N GLN A 43 11.77 -9.44 26.99
CA GLN A 43 10.34 -9.62 27.27
C GLN A 43 9.82 -8.53 28.20
N LYS A 44 8.70 -7.91 27.84
CA LYS A 44 8.09 -6.85 28.65
C LYS A 44 6.58 -6.77 28.51
N SER A 45 5.97 -6.37 29.63
CA SER A 45 4.56 -6.04 29.78
C SER A 45 4.40 -4.92 30.83
N PRO A 46 3.49 -3.94 30.63
CA PRO A 46 2.87 -3.59 29.35
C PRO A 46 3.85 -2.84 28.43
N MET A 47 3.64 -2.93 27.13
CA MET A 47 4.37 -2.22 26.06
C MET A 47 3.39 -1.60 25.07
N LYS A 48 3.70 -0.42 24.53
CA LYS A 48 2.92 0.21 23.44
C LYS A 48 3.18 -0.53 22.11
N VAL A 49 2.45 -1.61 21.86
CA VAL A 49 2.71 -2.55 20.76
C VAL A 49 2.62 -1.87 19.39
N ALA A 50 1.61 -1.00 19.20
CA ALA A 50 1.46 -0.26 17.94
C ALA A 50 2.55 0.81 17.74
N GLU A 51 2.98 1.48 18.82
CA GLU A 51 4.06 2.48 18.76
C GLU A 51 5.38 1.82 18.33
N LEU A 52 5.74 0.67 18.93
CA LEU A 52 6.88 -0.12 18.49
C LEU A 52 6.77 -0.49 17.01
N GLY A 53 5.57 -0.86 16.54
CA GLY A 53 5.32 -1.12 15.12
C GLY A 53 5.58 0.09 14.21
N ILE A 54 5.31 1.31 14.67
CA ILE A 54 5.60 2.54 13.90
C ILE A 54 7.11 2.70 13.72
N TYR A 55 7.88 2.61 14.81
CA TYR A 55 9.35 2.73 14.77
C TYR A 55 9.98 1.67 13.87
N LEU A 56 9.54 0.42 14.01
CA LEU A 56 10.02 -0.68 13.18
C LEU A 56 9.65 -0.51 11.71
N GLY A 57 8.43 -0.05 11.41
CA GLY A 57 7.98 0.21 10.05
C GLY A 57 8.76 1.35 9.37
N GLN A 58 8.97 2.46 10.08
CA GLN A 58 9.75 3.60 9.58
C GLN A 58 11.21 3.23 9.30
N TRP A 59 11.82 2.45 10.18
CA TRP A 59 13.17 1.93 9.96
C TRP A 59 13.21 1.01 8.74
N MET A 60 12.28 0.04 8.66
CA MET A 60 12.24 -0.92 7.55
C MET A 60 12.07 -0.22 6.20
N GLU A 61 11.19 0.80 6.13
CA GLU A 61 11.00 1.59 4.90
C GLU A 61 12.31 2.28 4.47
N GLN A 62 13.03 2.92 5.39
CA GLN A 62 14.30 3.59 5.06
C GLN A 62 15.36 2.60 4.57
N VAL A 63 15.51 1.47 5.26
CA VAL A 63 16.48 0.42 4.89
C VAL A 63 16.15 -0.22 3.54
N GLN A 64 14.87 -0.43 3.24
CA GLN A 64 14.43 -0.92 1.93
C GLN A 64 14.74 0.06 0.78
N HIS A 65 14.86 1.35 1.07
CA HIS A 65 15.32 2.37 0.11
C HIS A 65 16.86 2.56 0.10
N GLY A 66 17.61 1.63 0.70
CA GLY A 66 19.08 1.64 0.71
C GLY A 66 19.71 2.56 1.74
N GLN A 67 18.95 3.05 2.72
CA GLN A 67 19.49 3.89 3.79
C GLN A 67 19.93 3.04 4.99
N ASN A 68 21.17 3.21 5.44
CA ASN A 68 21.73 2.48 6.58
C ASN A 68 21.56 3.29 7.88
N VAL A 69 20.30 3.52 8.27
CA VAL A 69 19.95 4.35 9.44
C VAL A 69 19.81 3.51 10.71
N HIS A 70 20.35 4.00 11.83
CA HIS A 70 20.12 3.39 13.14
C HIS A 70 18.64 3.51 13.53
N MET A 71 18.07 2.46 14.10
CA MET A 71 16.77 2.52 14.76
C MET A 71 16.99 2.60 16.27
N ASN A 72 16.39 3.59 16.91
CA ASN A 72 16.34 3.69 18.36
C ASN A 72 14.88 3.86 18.77
N TYR A 73 14.37 2.88 19.51
CA TYR A 73 13.07 2.96 20.15
C TYR A 73 13.25 3.44 21.59
N GLU A 74 12.59 4.55 21.90
CA GLU A 74 12.59 5.24 23.19
C GLU A 74 11.13 5.54 23.57
N THR A 75 10.82 5.59 24.86
CA THR A 75 9.52 6.08 25.33
C THR A 75 9.68 7.44 26.01
N PRO A 76 8.69 8.35 25.93
CA PRO A 76 8.78 9.68 26.55
C PRO A 76 9.06 9.65 28.05
N ASP A 77 8.74 8.54 28.70
CA ASP A 77 8.83 8.35 30.15
C ASP A 77 10.25 8.00 30.61
N ARG A 78 11.20 7.78 29.67
CA ARG A 78 12.58 7.39 29.96
C ARG A 78 13.55 7.96 28.92
N GLU A 79 14.68 8.51 29.38
CA GLU A 79 15.80 8.92 28.52
C GLU A 79 16.67 7.73 28.02
N GLU A 80 16.17 6.49 28.08
CA GLU A 80 16.94 5.29 27.78
C GLU A 80 16.42 4.61 26.51
N ILE A 81 17.34 4.24 25.60
CA ILE A 81 17.03 3.48 24.40
C ILE A 81 16.61 2.06 24.82
N ILE A 82 15.34 1.74 24.55
CA ILE A 82 14.73 0.46 24.89
C ILE A 82 15.18 -0.63 23.91
N LEU A 83 15.18 -0.34 22.62
CA LEU A 83 15.59 -1.27 21.57
C LEU A 83 16.35 -0.50 20.50
N SER A 84 17.53 -0.98 20.11
CA SER A 84 18.34 -0.37 19.08
C SER A 84 18.71 -1.39 18.00
N PHE A 85 18.61 -0.97 16.74
CA PHE A 85 19.29 -1.61 15.61
C PHE A 85 20.40 -0.67 15.14
N SER A 86 21.64 -1.10 15.38
CA SER A 86 22.82 -0.33 15.02
C SER A 86 23.50 -0.91 13.80
N TYR A 87 23.58 -0.14 12.72
CA TYR A 87 24.26 -0.54 11.50
C TYR A 87 25.77 -0.69 11.75
N GLU A 88 26.32 -1.80 11.28
CA GLU A 88 27.75 -2.09 11.15
C GLU A 88 28.12 -2.25 9.68
N GLU A 89 29.40 -2.46 9.37
CA GLU A 89 29.85 -2.68 7.99
C GLU A 89 29.20 -3.93 7.35
N ASP A 90 29.21 -4.01 6.02
CA ASP A 90 28.76 -5.18 5.25
C ASP A 90 27.30 -5.64 5.48
N ASN A 91 26.36 -4.70 5.60
CA ASN A 91 24.93 -5.00 5.79
C ASN A 91 24.65 -5.83 7.05
N GLN A 92 25.45 -5.62 8.09
CA GLN A 92 25.30 -6.25 9.38
C GLN A 92 24.71 -5.28 10.40
N TRP A 93 23.92 -5.80 11.32
CA TRP A 93 23.27 -5.02 12.36
C TRP A 93 23.53 -5.64 13.72
N ARG A 94 23.95 -4.79 14.66
CA ARG A 94 23.95 -5.12 16.08
C ARG A 94 22.60 -4.75 16.67
N VAL A 95 22.04 -5.67 17.43
CA VAL A 95 20.77 -5.47 18.13
C VAL A 95 21.05 -5.43 19.62
N SER A 96 20.60 -4.37 20.27
CA SER A 96 20.73 -4.20 21.72
C SER A 96 19.42 -3.71 22.32
N SER A 97 19.22 -4.00 23.59
CA SER A 97 18.11 -3.51 24.37
C SER A 97 18.56 -3.25 25.79
N SER A 98 18.11 -2.14 26.40
CA SER A 98 18.33 -1.91 27.84
C SER A 98 17.69 -2.99 28.72
N TRP A 99 16.76 -3.76 28.17
CA TRP A 99 16.04 -4.84 28.84
C TRP A 99 16.49 -6.23 28.36
N GLN A 100 17.63 -6.33 27.69
CA GLN A 100 18.14 -7.61 27.20
C GLN A 100 18.56 -8.54 28.33
N GLN A 101 18.28 -9.84 28.17
CA GLN A 101 18.72 -10.88 29.12
C GLN A 101 20.17 -11.31 28.91
N PHE A 102 20.70 -11.06 27.70
CA PHE A 102 22.07 -11.38 27.32
C PHE A 102 22.51 -10.48 26.17
N GLU A 103 23.82 -10.32 25.99
CA GLU A 103 24.38 -9.66 24.81
C GLU A 103 24.32 -10.58 23.59
N VAL A 104 23.72 -10.11 22.51
CA VAL A 104 23.74 -10.80 21.23
C VAL A 104 25.13 -10.60 20.62
N GLN A 105 25.95 -11.64 20.62
CA GLN A 105 27.32 -11.56 20.09
C GLN A 105 27.38 -11.58 18.56
N GLU A 106 26.40 -12.21 17.91
CA GLU A 106 26.35 -12.32 16.46
C GLU A 106 25.60 -11.14 15.85
N CYS A 107 26.18 -10.53 14.81
CA CYS A 107 25.45 -9.56 14.02
C CYS A 107 24.38 -10.24 13.17
N ILE A 108 23.33 -9.48 12.85
CA ILE A 108 22.21 -9.95 12.05
C ILE A 108 22.26 -9.23 10.70
N SER A 109 22.25 -10.00 9.61
CA SER A 109 22.20 -9.42 8.26
C SER A 109 20.94 -8.55 8.05
N THR A 110 21.04 -7.50 7.24
CA THR A 110 19.92 -6.62 6.84
C THR A 110 18.70 -7.43 6.41
N THR A 111 18.88 -8.42 5.53
CA THR A 111 17.79 -9.26 5.01
C THR A 111 17.06 -9.99 6.13
N ALA A 112 17.79 -10.67 7.01
CA ALA A 112 17.19 -11.40 8.12
C ALA A 112 16.47 -10.48 9.12
N LEU A 113 16.99 -9.27 9.36
CA LEU A 113 16.37 -8.32 10.27
C LEU A 113 15.10 -7.70 9.67
N VAL A 114 15.11 -7.34 8.38
CA VAL A 114 13.94 -6.86 7.64
C VAL A 114 12.83 -7.93 7.63
N GLU A 115 13.17 -9.19 7.33
CA GLU A 115 12.20 -10.30 7.37
C GLU A 115 11.53 -10.45 8.75
N SER A 116 12.33 -10.40 9.82
CA SER A 116 11.82 -10.46 11.20
C SER A 116 10.84 -9.32 11.51
N VAL A 117 11.17 -8.10 11.09
CA VAL A 117 10.31 -6.91 11.27
C VAL A 117 9.05 -6.98 10.42
N GLN A 118 9.16 -7.37 9.15
CA GLN A 118 8.03 -7.51 8.26
C GLN A 118 7.01 -8.51 8.81
N ARG A 119 7.47 -9.65 9.34
CA ARG A 119 6.61 -10.65 9.97
C ARG A 119 5.89 -10.11 11.21
N TYR A 120 6.59 -9.35 12.04
CA TYR A 120 5.99 -8.69 13.21
C TYR A 120 4.87 -7.74 12.79
N LEU A 121 5.18 -6.82 11.87
CA LEU A 121 4.23 -5.81 11.38
C LEU A 121 3.03 -6.47 10.73
N TYR A 122 3.22 -7.58 10.00
CA TYR A 122 2.15 -8.34 9.36
C TYR A 122 1.14 -8.88 10.38
N GLU A 123 1.61 -9.63 11.38
CA GLU A 123 0.72 -10.23 12.38
C GLU A 123 0.05 -9.15 13.23
N LEU A 124 0.77 -8.10 13.59
CA LEU A 124 0.22 -6.98 14.35
C LEU A 124 -0.87 -6.24 13.56
N ASN A 125 -0.62 -5.91 12.29
CA ASN A 125 -1.57 -5.22 11.43
C ASN A 125 -2.88 -6.02 11.27
N LYS A 126 -2.79 -7.36 11.19
CA LYS A 126 -3.94 -8.25 11.15
C LYS A 126 -4.79 -8.16 12.41
N GLU A 127 -4.18 -8.17 13.60
CA GLU A 127 -4.92 -8.04 14.86
C GLU A 127 -5.51 -6.63 15.04
N LEU A 128 -4.75 -5.58 14.75
CA LEU A 128 -5.24 -4.19 14.85
C LEU A 128 -6.46 -3.95 13.95
N ARG A 129 -6.47 -4.50 12.74
CA ARG A 129 -7.63 -4.43 11.84
C ARG A 129 -8.84 -5.17 12.37
N ALA A 130 -8.66 -6.36 12.96
CA ALA A 130 -9.76 -7.10 13.57
C ALA A 130 -10.42 -6.33 14.72
N LEU A 131 -9.67 -5.44 15.36
CA LEU A 131 -10.13 -4.54 16.42
C LEU A 131 -10.64 -3.20 15.90
N GLU A 132 -10.62 -2.95 14.58
CA GLU A 132 -10.93 -1.64 13.96
C GLU A 132 -10.06 -0.50 14.52
N TYR A 133 -8.80 -0.78 14.87
CA TYR A 133 -7.86 0.22 15.38
C TYR A 133 -7.40 1.17 14.26
N PRO A 134 -7.22 2.48 14.54
CA PRO A 134 -6.93 3.48 13.50
C PRO A 134 -5.52 3.39 12.91
N VAL A 135 -4.54 2.86 13.66
CA VAL A 135 -3.18 2.67 13.16
C VAL A 135 -3.09 1.37 12.36
N THR A 136 -2.53 1.46 11.15
CA THR A 136 -2.27 0.32 10.27
C THR A 136 -0.83 0.36 9.76
N PHE A 137 -0.29 -0.80 9.40
CA PHE A 137 1.09 -0.95 8.89
C PHE A 137 1.15 -1.29 7.41
N ASP A 138 0.03 -1.14 6.69
CA ASP A 138 -0.08 -1.45 5.25
C ASP A 138 1.00 -0.75 4.42
N GLN A 139 1.38 0.46 4.83
CA GLN A 139 2.35 1.25 4.09
C GLN A 139 3.74 0.62 4.02
N TYR A 140 4.08 -0.19 5.02
CA TYR A 140 5.37 -0.86 5.19
C TYR A 140 5.38 -2.30 4.66
N LEU A 141 4.22 -2.96 4.55
CA LEU A 141 4.10 -4.39 4.26
C LEU A 141 4.02 -4.74 2.76
N ARG A 142 4.82 -4.08 1.91
CA ARG A 142 4.90 -4.40 0.47
C ARG A 142 5.74 -5.68 0.25
N GLY A 143 5.36 -6.53 -0.69
CA GLY A 143 6.17 -7.69 -1.10
C GLY A 143 7.39 -7.28 -1.94
N GLU A 144 8.21 -8.25 -2.36
CA GLU A 144 9.21 -7.98 -3.41
C GLU A 144 8.51 -7.54 -4.70
N ARG A 145 9.06 -6.53 -5.38
CA ARG A 145 8.52 -6.11 -6.67
C ARG A 145 8.75 -7.22 -7.69
N VAL A 146 7.66 -7.77 -8.20
CA VAL A 146 7.69 -8.85 -9.20
C VAL A 146 7.45 -8.34 -10.62
N MET A 147 6.96 -7.11 -10.78
CA MET A 147 6.75 -6.47 -12.06
C MET A 147 6.68 -4.94 -11.89
N GLN A 148 7.12 -4.19 -12.90
CA GLN A 148 6.95 -2.74 -12.98
C GLN A 148 6.38 -2.34 -14.33
N LEU A 149 5.19 -1.74 -14.36
CA LEU A 149 4.70 -1.05 -15.54
C LEU A 149 4.98 0.45 -15.43
N SER A 150 5.37 1.06 -16.54
CA SER A 150 5.61 2.50 -16.60
C SER A 150 5.10 3.12 -17.89
N TYR A 151 4.74 4.40 -17.80
CA TYR A 151 4.44 5.23 -18.97
C TYR A 151 4.60 6.71 -18.65
N LYS A 152 4.70 7.53 -19.70
CA LYS A 152 4.85 8.99 -19.59
C LYS A 152 3.67 9.71 -20.21
N ARG A 153 3.27 10.82 -19.60
CA ARG A 153 2.11 11.60 -20.02
C ARG A 153 2.41 13.09 -19.95
N LEU A 154 2.05 13.85 -20.99
CA LEU A 154 2.09 15.32 -20.99
C LEU A 154 1.02 15.91 -20.06
N CYS A 155 1.35 17.00 -19.38
CA CYS A 155 0.43 17.75 -18.52
C CYS A 155 -0.67 18.54 -19.28
N ASP A 156 -0.70 18.49 -20.61
CA ASP A 156 -1.36 19.49 -21.46
C ASP A 156 -2.87 19.25 -21.69
N SER A 157 -3.47 18.17 -21.17
CA SER A 157 -4.94 18.05 -21.15
C SER A 157 -5.46 17.00 -20.17
N LYS A 158 -6.72 17.17 -19.71
CA LYS A 158 -7.45 16.17 -18.91
C LYS A 158 -7.67 14.85 -19.66
N ALA A 159 -7.58 14.84 -20.99
CA ALA A 159 -7.98 13.72 -21.84
C ALA A 159 -6.82 13.29 -22.75
N ASP A 160 -6.13 12.22 -22.37
CA ASP A 160 -5.03 11.64 -23.16
C ASP A 160 -5.57 10.93 -24.39
N THR A 161 -6.01 11.70 -25.38
CA THR A 161 -6.58 11.16 -26.62
C THR A 161 -5.55 10.63 -27.60
N VAL A 162 -4.28 10.93 -27.35
CA VAL A 162 -3.13 10.34 -28.03
C VAL A 162 -2.78 9.03 -27.32
N PRO A 163 -2.57 7.92 -28.06
CA PRO A 163 -2.12 6.67 -27.45
C PRO A 163 -0.78 6.86 -26.73
N ILE A 164 -0.73 6.43 -25.47
CA ILE A 164 0.47 6.42 -24.64
C ILE A 164 0.98 4.99 -24.58
N GLU A 165 2.25 4.78 -24.88
CA GLU A 165 2.87 3.47 -24.78
C GLU A 165 3.15 3.08 -23.32
N VAL A 166 2.90 1.82 -23.01
CA VAL A 166 3.14 1.22 -21.69
C VAL A 166 4.29 0.23 -21.80
N TYR A 167 5.22 0.34 -20.86
CA TYR A 167 6.43 -0.45 -20.80
C TYR A 167 6.44 -1.32 -19.55
N ASN A 168 6.82 -2.58 -19.68
CA ASN A 168 7.28 -3.38 -18.56
C ASN A 168 8.81 -3.36 -18.61
N GLU A 169 9.43 -2.66 -17.67
CA GLU A 169 10.84 -2.31 -17.74
C GLU A 169 11.20 -1.65 -19.09
N SER A 170 11.88 -2.36 -19.99
CA SER A 170 12.26 -1.87 -21.33
C SER A 170 11.33 -2.35 -22.44
N ASP A 171 10.47 -3.33 -22.17
CA ASP A 171 9.65 -3.98 -23.19
C ASP A 171 8.30 -3.28 -23.32
N ARG A 172 7.93 -2.89 -24.55
CA ARG A 172 6.59 -2.35 -24.80
C ARG A 172 5.54 -3.47 -24.65
N VAL A 173 4.65 -3.29 -23.69
CA VAL A 173 3.59 -4.28 -23.36
C VAL A 173 2.20 -3.84 -23.77
N GLY A 174 1.99 -2.57 -24.14
CA GLY A 174 0.66 -2.12 -24.54
C GLY A 174 0.55 -0.63 -24.77
N THR A 175 -0.69 -0.14 -24.83
CA THR A 175 -0.99 1.29 -24.92
C THR A 175 -2.22 1.65 -24.09
N VAL A 176 -2.21 2.83 -23.48
CA VAL A 176 -3.38 3.44 -22.84
C VAL A 176 -3.84 4.63 -23.67
N ARG A 177 -5.16 4.81 -23.82
CA ARG A 177 -5.73 5.94 -24.53
C ARG A 177 -7.10 6.32 -23.97
N GLY A 178 -7.36 7.61 -23.81
CA GLY A 178 -8.70 8.15 -23.58
C GLY A 178 -9.43 8.47 -24.89
N TYR A 179 -10.74 8.28 -24.95
CA TYR A 179 -11.55 8.76 -26.07
C TYR A 179 -12.95 9.18 -25.62
N TYR A 180 -13.58 10.01 -26.45
CA TYR A 180 -14.95 10.46 -26.23
C TYR A 180 -15.87 9.80 -27.24
N LYS A 181 -17.07 9.40 -26.82
CA LYS A 181 -18.10 8.88 -27.73
C LYS A 181 -18.46 9.87 -28.84
N ASN A 182 -18.44 11.17 -28.53
CA ASN A 182 -18.70 12.25 -29.48
C ASN A 182 -18.14 13.58 -28.93
N THR A 183 -18.12 14.61 -29.79
CA THR A 183 -17.63 15.94 -29.45
C THR A 183 -18.43 16.62 -28.34
N LEU A 184 -19.73 16.31 -28.21
CA LEU A 184 -20.58 16.87 -27.15
C LEU A 184 -20.13 16.38 -25.76
N MET A 185 -19.86 15.09 -25.61
CA MET A 185 -19.35 14.50 -24.37
C MET A 185 -18.01 15.12 -23.96
N ARG A 186 -17.14 15.42 -24.93
CA ARG A 186 -15.89 16.14 -24.68
C ARG A 186 -16.11 17.54 -24.08
N VAL A 187 -17.13 18.26 -24.55
CA VAL A 187 -17.46 19.60 -24.04
C VAL A 187 -18.05 19.52 -22.62
N LEU A 188 -18.85 18.50 -22.34
CA LEU A 188 -19.48 18.31 -21.02
C LEU A 188 -18.45 18.06 -19.91
N ASP A 189 -17.30 17.45 -20.20
CA ASP A 189 -16.21 17.24 -19.22
C ASP A 189 -15.58 18.52 -18.68
N PHE A 190 -15.73 19.64 -19.40
CA PHE A 190 -15.27 20.95 -18.92
C PHE A 190 -16.27 21.61 -17.97
N ILE A 191 -17.46 21.03 -17.77
CA ILE A 191 -18.49 21.54 -16.88
C ILE A 191 -18.32 20.87 -15.49
N PRO A 192 -17.98 21.61 -14.42
CA PRO A 192 -17.61 21.05 -13.11
C PRO A 192 -18.68 20.20 -12.39
N LYS A 193 -19.91 20.16 -12.89
CA LYS A 193 -21.06 19.43 -12.31
C LYS A 193 -21.45 18.18 -13.09
N VAL A 194 -20.88 17.98 -14.27
CA VAL A 194 -21.08 16.77 -15.08
C VAL A 194 -19.88 15.87 -14.79
N GLY A 195 -20.12 14.62 -14.40
CA GLY A 195 -19.03 13.66 -14.18
C GLY A 195 -18.18 13.45 -15.44
N SER A 196 -17.10 12.70 -15.32
CA SER A 196 -16.19 12.43 -16.43
C SER A 196 -16.91 11.61 -17.52
N ASN A 197 -16.80 12.01 -18.79
CA ASN A 197 -17.40 11.31 -19.94
C ASN A 197 -16.32 10.69 -20.85
N ILE A 198 -15.05 10.81 -20.47
CA ILE A 198 -13.96 10.10 -21.12
C ILE A 198 -14.06 8.60 -20.86
N ILE A 199 -13.73 7.83 -21.90
CA ILE A 199 -13.61 6.38 -21.82
C ILE A 199 -12.14 6.06 -22.02
N TYR A 200 -11.56 5.30 -21.09
CA TYR A 200 -10.20 4.82 -21.21
C TYR A 200 -10.19 3.42 -21.80
N GLU A 201 -9.36 3.21 -22.82
CA GLU A 201 -9.03 1.91 -23.38
C GLU A 201 -7.57 1.55 -23.09
N ILE A 202 -7.34 0.28 -22.80
CA ILE A 202 -6.00 -0.30 -22.70
C ILE A 202 -5.92 -1.45 -23.68
N LYS A 203 -4.86 -1.46 -24.48
CA LYS A 203 -4.55 -2.51 -25.42
C LYS A 203 -3.26 -3.23 -25.06
N ASP A 204 -3.19 -4.51 -25.39
CA ASP A 204 -1.97 -5.31 -25.28
C ASP A 204 -0.98 -5.01 -26.42
N SER A 205 0.17 -5.68 -26.41
CA SER A 205 1.22 -5.53 -27.44
C SER A 205 0.79 -6.00 -28.84
N LYS A 206 -0.32 -6.74 -28.95
CA LYS A 206 -0.93 -7.19 -30.21
C LYS A 206 -2.10 -6.30 -30.64
N ASP A 207 -2.29 -5.15 -29.98
CA ASP A 207 -3.36 -4.19 -30.23
C ASP A 207 -4.78 -4.70 -29.90
N ASN A 208 -4.90 -5.79 -29.12
CA ASN A 208 -6.19 -6.26 -28.63
C ASN A 208 -6.63 -5.42 -27.43
N ILE A 209 -7.90 -5.03 -27.39
CA ILE A 209 -8.48 -4.31 -26.26
C ILE A 209 -8.59 -5.26 -25.06
N ARG A 210 -7.88 -4.94 -23.99
CA ARG A 210 -7.89 -5.66 -22.72
C ARG A 210 -8.76 -4.99 -21.66
N VAL A 211 -8.81 -3.66 -21.65
CA VAL A 211 -9.67 -2.93 -20.70
C VAL A 211 -10.43 -1.80 -21.39
N ILE A 212 -11.68 -1.63 -20.97
CA ILE A 212 -12.47 -0.42 -21.20
C ILE A 212 -12.97 0.08 -19.84
N ALA A 213 -12.57 1.29 -19.44
CA ALA A 213 -13.04 1.92 -18.21
C ALA A 213 -13.87 3.17 -18.52
N LYS A 214 -15.06 3.26 -17.93
CA LYS A 214 -15.98 4.39 -18.10
C LYS A 214 -16.60 4.79 -16.77
N ASP A 215 -16.72 6.09 -16.54
CA ASP A 215 -17.50 6.61 -15.42
C ASP A 215 -19.00 6.33 -15.67
N VAL A 216 -19.66 5.74 -14.68
CA VAL A 216 -21.11 5.43 -14.68
C VAL A 216 -21.82 6.05 -13.48
N SER A 217 -21.18 7.04 -12.84
CA SER A 217 -21.68 7.71 -11.65
C SER A 217 -23.08 8.26 -11.86
N ARG A 218 -23.93 8.06 -10.86
CA ARG A 218 -25.24 8.70 -10.72
C ARG A 218 -25.23 9.34 -9.34
N GLN A 219 -25.51 10.65 -9.26
CA GLN A 219 -25.47 11.55 -8.09
C GLN A 219 -25.00 10.96 -6.73
N ARG A 220 -24.05 11.67 -6.10
CA ARG A 220 -23.43 11.47 -4.76
C ARG A 220 -22.32 10.42 -4.62
N GLN A 221 -22.25 9.36 -5.43
CA GLN A 221 -21.19 8.37 -5.31
C GLN A 221 -20.52 8.13 -6.67
N ARG A 222 -19.19 8.24 -6.71
CA ARG A 222 -18.42 7.97 -7.92
C ARG A 222 -18.37 6.46 -8.18
N ARG A 223 -18.69 6.05 -9.40
CA ARG A 223 -18.76 4.65 -9.85
C ARG A 223 -18.12 4.53 -11.21
N ILE A 224 -17.14 3.66 -11.34
CA ILE A 224 -16.44 3.40 -12.60
C ILE A 224 -16.72 1.96 -12.99
N LEU A 225 -17.21 1.74 -14.20
CA LEU A 225 -17.32 0.41 -14.77
C LEU A 225 -16.05 0.10 -15.56
N VAL A 226 -15.37 -0.97 -15.17
CA VAL A 226 -14.20 -1.53 -15.83
C VAL A 226 -14.60 -2.85 -16.47
N THR A 227 -14.59 -2.91 -17.79
CA THR A 227 -14.74 -4.15 -18.55
C THR A 227 -13.33 -4.66 -18.87
N TYR A 228 -12.97 -5.83 -18.36
CA TYR A 228 -11.64 -6.45 -18.48
C TYR A 228 -11.73 -7.79 -19.20
N LYS A 229 -10.87 -8.02 -20.19
CA LYS A 229 -10.69 -9.32 -20.85
C LYS A 229 -9.40 -9.95 -20.35
N ASP A 230 -9.52 -11.07 -19.67
CA ASP A 230 -8.36 -11.80 -19.14
C ASP A 230 -7.54 -12.48 -20.25
N ASN A 231 -6.49 -13.20 -19.85
CA ASN A 231 -5.60 -13.90 -20.78
C ASN A 231 -6.28 -15.07 -21.53
N HIS A 232 -7.46 -15.49 -21.09
CA HIS A 232 -8.28 -16.49 -21.75
C HIS A 232 -9.41 -15.84 -22.57
N ASP A 233 -9.35 -14.52 -22.78
CA ASP A 233 -10.35 -13.69 -23.43
C ASP A 233 -11.75 -13.76 -22.77
N ALA A 234 -11.83 -14.21 -21.51
CA ALA A 234 -13.06 -14.13 -20.75
C ALA A 234 -13.28 -12.70 -20.26
N GLU A 235 -14.50 -12.20 -20.47
CA GLU A 235 -14.88 -10.84 -20.13
C GLU A 235 -15.42 -10.75 -18.70
N HIS A 236 -14.91 -9.77 -17.95
CA HIS A 236 -15.26 -9.49 -16.56
C HIS A 236 -15.74 -8.05 -16.45
N GLU A 237 -16.95 -7.85 -15.92
CA GLU A 237 -17.45 -6.53 -15.57
C GLU A 237 -17.19 -6.24 -14.09
N ILE A 238 -16.37 -5.22 -13.82
CA ILE A 238 -15.92 -4.86 -12.48
C ILE A 238 -16.38 -3.45 -12.20
N LEU A 239 -17.14 -3.30 -11.12
CA LEU A 239 -17.62 -2.00 -10.66
C LEU A 239 -16.72 -1.50 -9.53
N VAL A 240 -16.02 -0.40 -9.79
CA VAL A 240 -15.19 0.30 -8.81
C VAL A 240 -16.00 1.42 -8.20
N CYS A 241 -16.25 1.36 -6.90
CA CYS A 241 -17.09 2.30 -6.17
C CYS A 241 -16.26 3.14 -5.21
N ASP A 242 -16.54 4.44 -5.13
CA ASP A 242 -16.01 5.32 -4.09
C ASP A 242 -16.57 4.94 -2.71
N GLY A 243 -15.68 4.84 -1.72
CA GLY A 243 -15.97 4.53 -0.33
C GLY A 243 -16.23 5.78 0.50
N LYS A 244 -16.32 5.64 1.83
CA LYS A 244 -16.42 6.80 2.73
C LYS A 244 -15.06 7.52 2.79
N LEU A 245 -15.07 8.82 2.53
CA LEU A 245 -13.94 9.72 2.77
C LEU A 245 -13.49 9.61 4.24
N LEU A 246 -12.25 9.20 4.45
CA LEU A 246 -11.54 9.27 5.72
C LEU A 246 -10.30 10.15 5.46
N ASP A 247 -10.33 11.38 5.96
CA ASP A 247 -9.22 12.35 5.97
C ASP A 247 -8.38 12.45 4.69
N ALA A 248 -8.73 13.39 3.81
CA ALA A 248 -7.99 13.76 2.58
C ALA A 248 -7.62 12.61 1.61
N ASN A 249 -7.97 11.37 1.93
CA ASN A 249 -7.68 10.18 1.16
C ASN A 249 -8.96 9.65 0.52
N PHE A 250 -8.85 9.25 -0.74
CA PHE A 250 -9.94 8.62 -1.48
C PHE A 250 -9.80 7.11 -1.37
N LEU A 251 -10.89 6.43 -1.01
CA LEU A 251 -10.96 4.99 -0.90
C LEU A 251 -11.88 4.47 -1.99
N PHE A 252 -11.47 3.50 -2.78
CA PHE A 252 -12.36 2.81 -3.73
C PHE A 252 -12.36 1.32 -3.45
N THR A 253 -13.49 0.66 -3.67
CA THR A 253 -13.61 -0.80 -3.53
C THR A 253 -14.13 -1.43 -4.79
N PHE A 254 -13.69 -2.66 -5.06
CA PHE A 254 -14.23 -3.51 -6.11
C PHE A 254 -14.06 -4.99 -5.77
N THR A 255 -14.79 -5.84 -6.48
CA THR A 255 -14.69 -7.30 -6.33
C THR A 255 -14.20 -7.93 -7.62
N TYR A 256 -13.22 -8.83 -7.53
CA TYR A 256 -12.72 -9.62 -8.66
C TYR A 256 -12.34 -11.02 -8.17
N LYS A 257 -12.57 -12.08 -8.96
CA LYS A 257 -12.31 -13.48 -8.56
C LYS A 257 -12.87 -13.86 -7.17
N ARG A 258 -14.04 -13.31 -6.78
CA ARG A 258 -14.70 -13.48 -5.46
C ARG A 258 -13.94 -12.89 -4.27
N GLU A 259 -12.99 -12.01 -4.52
CA GLU A 259 -12.23 -11.30 -3.48
C GLU A 259 -12.48 -9.80 -3.56
N GLU A 260 -12.47 -9.15 -2.40
CA GLU A 260 -12.58 -7.70 -2.30
C GLU A 260 -11.20 -7.05 -2.36
N PHE A 261 -11.13 -5.97 -3.12
CA PHE A 261 -9.96 -5.13 -3.29
C PHE A 261 -10.28 -3.70 -2.88
N VAL A 262 -9.26 -3.03 -2.33
CA VAL A 262 -9.36 -1.65 -1.87
C VAL A 262 -8.26 -0.83 -2.55
N VAL A 263 -8.64 0.23 -3.25
CA VAL A 263 -7.73 1.23 -3.78
C VAL A 263 -7.67 2.40 -2.81
N HIS A 264 -6.50 2.68 -2.28
CA HIS A 264 -6.22 3.87 -1.49
C HIS A 264 -5.50 4.89 -2.36
N LYS A 265 -6.04 6.11 -2.47
CA LYS A 265 -5.45 7.20 -3.26
C LYS A 265 -5.24 8.41 -2.36
N THR A 266 -4.01 8.93 -2.36
CA THR A 266 -3.69 10.19 -1.69
C THR A 266 -3.91 11.37 -2.63
N THR A 267 -4.06 12.58 -2.08
CA THR A 267 -4.22 13.83 -2.85
C THR A 267 -3.04 14.11 -3.79
N PHE A 268 -1.86 13.57 -3.51
CA PHE A 268 -0.63 13.77 -4.29
C PHE A 268 -0.43 12.73 -5.41
N GLY A 269 -1.45 11.92 -5.71
CA GLY A 269 -1.41 11.00 -6.85
C GLY A 269 -0.73 9.65 -6.59
N MET A 270 -0.30 9.39 -5.35
CA MET A 270 0.12 8.04 -4.95
C MET A 270 -1.11 7.16 -4.72
N GLY A 271 -1.10 5.96 -5.30
CA GLY A 271 -2.13 4.95 -5.18
C GLY A 271 -1.58 3.65 -4.59
N LYS A 272 -2.38 2.95 -3.79
CA LYS A 272 -2.10 1.58 -3.33
C LYS A 272 -3.31 0.71 -3.59
N LEU A 273 -3.08 -0.52 -4.01
CA LEU A 273 -4.12 -1.55 -4.16
C LEU A 273 -3.88 -2.62 -3.11
N LEU A 274 -4.92 -2.87 -2.32
CA LEU A 274 -4.90 -3.81 -1.22
C LEU A 274 -5.84 -4.97 -1.49
N ARG A 275 -5.40 -6.18 -1.14
CA ARG A 275 -6.19 -7.42 -1.10
C ARG A 275 -6.07 -8.01 0.30
N LYS A 276 -7.20 -8.19 1.00
CA LYS A 276 -7.21 -8.65 2.41
C LYS A 276 -6.26 -7.84 3.31
N GLY A 277 -6.06 -6.56 2.97
CA GLY A 277 -5.15 -5.65 3.65
C GLY A 277 -3.67 -5.70 3.22
N TYR A 278 -3.27 -6.57 2.30
CA TYR A 278 -1.91 -6.60 1.75
C TYR A 278 -1.79 -5.73 0.53
N VAL A 279 -0.73 -4.92 0.46
CA VAL A 279 -0.41 -4.14 -0.74
C VAL A 279 0.05 -5.11 -1.83
N ILE A 280 -0.78 -5.28 -2.86
CA ILE A 280 -0.47 -6.12 -4.01
C ILE A 280 0.07 -5.32 -5.19
N ALA A 281 -0.23 -4.02 -5.22
CA ALA A 281 0.34 -3.09 -6.18
C ALA A 281 0.34 -1.67 -5.62
N ASP A 282 1.29 -0.86 -6.06
CA ASP A 282 1.29 0.58 -5.82
C ASP A 282 1.43 1.36 -7.12
N TRP A 283 1.15 2.66 -7.02
CA TRP A 283 1.18 3.59 -8.12
C TRP A 283 1.85 4.87 -7.67
N ASN A 284 2.94 5.22 -8.34
CA ASN A 284 3.73 6.40 -8.05
C ASN A 284 3.67 7.34 -9.25
N ILE A 285 3.42 8.62 -8.98
CA ILE A 285 3.41 9.67 -10.00
C ILE A 285 4.49 10.66 -9.62
N ARG A 286 5.43 10.88 -10.53
CA ARG A 286 6.43 11.95 -10.44
C ARG A 286 6.14 12.98 -11.51
N LEU A 287 6.21 14.25 -11.13
CA LEU A 287 6.10 15.36 -12.08
C LEU A 287 7.49 15.93 -12.30
N GLU A 288 7.96 15.89 -13.55
CA GLU A 288 9.20 16.54 -13.97
C GLU A 288 8.83 17.47 -15.12
N GLU A 289 9.04 18.78 -14.91
CA GLU A 289 8.66 19.83 -15.85
C GLU A 289 7.17 19.77 -16.25
N ASP A 290 6.87 19.40 -17.49
CA ASP A 290 5.53 19.27 -18.08
C ASP A 290 5.13 17.80 -18.34
N MET A 291 5.86 16.85 -17.75
CA MET A 291 5.65 15.42 -17.94
C MET A 291 5.39 14.69 -16.61
N TYR A 292 4.27 13.97 -16.57
CA TYR A 292 4.01 12.97 -15.55
C TYR A 292 4.72 11.66 -15.92
N TYR A 293 5.50 11.16 -14.98
CA TYR A 293 6.11 9.84 -14.98
C TYR A 293 5.30 8.95 -14.07
N ILE A 294 4.71 7.91 -14.65
CA ILE A 294 3.85 6.99 -13.95
C ILE A 294 4.57 5.64 -13.83
N GLU A 295 4.62 5.12 -12.61
CA GLU A 295 5.14 3.78 -12.31
C GLU A 295 4.16 3.01 -11.44
N MET A 296 3.73 1.85 -11.95
CA MET A 296 2.98 0.84 -11.19
C MET A 296 3.91 -0.30 -10.82
N ASN A 297 4.10 -0.55 -9.53
CA ASN A 297 4.80 -1.75 -9.08
C ASN A 297 3.78 -2.78 -8.61
N VAL A 298 4.00 -4.04 -8.98
CA VAL A 298 3.19 -5.18 -8.54
C VAL A 298 4.07 -6.08 -7.67
N TYR A 299 3.49 -6.53 -6.57
CA TYR A 299 4.15 -7.29 -5.52
C TYR A 299 3.61 -8.71 -5.34
N ASP A 300 2.44 -9.00 -5.93
CA ASP A 300 1.80 -10.31 -5.87
C ASP A 300 1.85 -10.99 -7.25
N LYS A 301 2.53 -12.15 -7.31
CA LYS A 301 2.75 -12.91 -8.55
C LYS A 301 1.45 -13.39 -9.19
N ASP A 302 0.41 -13.62 -8.39
CA ASP A 302 -0.89 -14.10 -8.86
C ASP A 302 -1.58 -13.08 -9.80
N TYR A 303 -1.14 -11.81 -9.77
CA TYR A 303 -1.73 -10.72 -10.56
C TYR A 303 -0.82 -10.18 -11.67
N ILE A 304 0.33 -10.82 -11.93
CA ILE A 304 1.15 -10.50 -13.11
C ILE A 304 0.34 -10.73 -14.39
N GLU A 305 -0.39 -11.85 -14.44
CA GLU A 305 -1.27 -12.18 -15.55
C GLU A 305 -2.45 -11.21 -15.70
N ASP A 306 -2.85 -10.55 -14.61
CA ASP A 306 -3.92 -9.55 -14.57
C ASP A 306 -3.40 -8.11 -14.64
N GLN A 307 -2.18 -7.90 -15.15
CA GLN A 307 -1.53 -6.58 -15.20
C GLN A 307 -2.38 -5.48 -15.82
N TYR A 308 -3.15 -5.79 -16.88
CA TYR A 308 -3.98 -4.80 -17.56
C TYR A 308 -5.19 -4.40 -16.73
N LEU A 309 -5.74 -5.32 -15.92
CA LEU A 309 -6.78 -5.01 -14.96
C LEU A 309 -6.26 -4.00 -13.92
N LEU A 310 -5.09 -4.28 -13.34
CA LEU A 310 -4.46 -3.39 -12.35
C LEU A 310 -4.24 -2.00 -12.95
N LEU A 311 -3.63 -1.95 -14.14
CA LEU A 311 -3.39 -0.73 -14.90
C LEU A 311 -4.69 0.04 -15.17
N GLY A 312 -5.75 -0.67 -15.58
CA GLY A 312 -7.06 -0.10 -15.89
C GLY A 312 -7.78 0.48 -14.69
N VAL A 313 -7.78 -0.23 -13.56
CA VAL A 313 -8.39 0.24 -12.32
C VAL A 313 -7.67 1.49 -11.82
N PHE A 314 -6.34 1.46 -11.73
CA PHE A 314 -5.58 2.62 -11.27
C PHE A 314 -5.73 3.80 -12.20
N HIS A 315 -5.57 3.62 -13.52
CA HIS A 315 -5.68 4.72 -14.48
C HIS A 315 -7.05 5.39 -14.41
N ALA A 316 -8.13 4.60 -14.33
CA ALA A 316 -9.48 5.13 -14.23
C ALA A 316 -9.76 5.83 -12.89
N VAL A 317 -9.26 5.28 -11.77
CA VAL A 317 -9.41 5.90 -10.44
C VAL A 317 -8.60 7.18 -10.31
N LEU A 318 -7.40 7.21 -10.88
CA LEU A 318 -6.46 8.32 -10.77
C LEU A 318 -6.84 9.50 -11.67
N TYR A 319 -7.26 9.24 -12.91
CA TYR A 319 -7.45 10.25 -13.96
C TYR A 319 -8.88 10.41 -14.46
N GLY A 320 -9.81 9.56 -14.03
CA GLY A 320 -11.23 9.73 -14.37
C GLY A 320 -11.99 10.64 -13.42
#